data_AF-A0A7S0I007-F1
#
_entry.id   AF-A0A7S0I007-F1
#
_cell.length_a   1.000
_cell.length_b   1.000
_cell.length_c   1.000
_cell.angle_alpha   90.00
_cell.angle_beta   90.00
_cell.angle_gamma   90.00
#
_symmetry.space_group_name_H-M   'P 1'
#
loop_
_entity.id
_entity.type
_entity.pdbx_description
1 polymer ?
#
loop_
_entity_poly.entity_id
_entity_poly.type
_entity_poly.pdbx_seq_one_letter_code
_entity_poly.pdbx_strand_id
1 'polypeptide(L)'
;MRKKEAENQRQGIDKSIRVLDPILCKLIVFDNSEHFEQMVDSVFDRLDILGANSLSFSELQTGLKAFHTDPMIVLGFDDFQYITRHVQLGQEERISREQFLEIFQEEFELYSARKLAE
;
A
#
# COMPACT_ATOMS: atom_id res chain seq x y z
N MET A 1 -23.31 -5.36 -23.39
CA MET A 1 -22.77 -4.52 -22.30
C MET A 1 -23.13 -4.98 -20.88
N ARG A 2 -24.11 -5.86 -20.63
CA ARG A 2 -24.58 -6.21 -19.26
C ARG A 2 -23.75 -7.25 -18.47
N LYS A 3 -22.67 -7.82 -19.03
CA LYS A 3 -21.92 -8.90 -18.36
C LYS A 3 -20.76 -8.44 -17.47
N LYS A 4 -20.18 -7.25 -17.72
CA LYS A 4 -19.07 -6.71 -16.90
C LYS A 4 -19.51 -6.17 -15.54
N GLU A 5 -20.75 -5.67 -15.43
CA GLU A 5 -21.26 -5.08 -14.19
C GLU A 5 -21.68 -6.14 -13.15
N ALA A 6 -22.14 -7.31 -13.62
CA ALA A 6 -22.58 -8.41 -12.76
C ALA A 6 -21.42 -9.24 -12.17
N GLU A 7 -20.25 -9.21 -12.80
CA GLU A 7 -19.04 -9.87 -12.28
C GLU A 7 -18.44 -9.08 -11.10
N ASN A 8 -18.63 -7.76 -11.10
CA ASN A 8 -18.21 -6.86 -10.02
C ASN A 8 -19.06 -7.00 -8.74
N GLN A 9 -20.25 -7.62 -8.83
CA GLN A 9 -21.21 -7.72 -7.70
C GLN A 9 -21.28 -9.12 -7.07
N ARG A 10 -20.55 -10.12 -7.59
CA ARG A 10 -20.56 -11.50 -7.08
C ARG A 10 -19.35 -11.91 -6.25
N GLN A 11 -18.39 -11.01 -6.08
CA GLN A 11 -17.34 -11.16 -5.09
C GLN A 11 -17.79 -10.40 -3.84
N GLY A 12 -18.41 -11.12 -2.91
CA GLY A 12 -18.88 -10.61 -1.61
C GLY A 12 -17.73 -10.27 -0.66
N ILE A 13 -16.82 -9.43 -1.12
CA ILE A 13 -15.86 -8.68 -0.32
C ILE A 13 -16.02 -7.26 -0.82
N ASP A 14 -16.52 -6.40 0.05
CA ASP A 14 -16.45 -4.96 -0.11
C ASP A 14 -14.97 -4.63 -0.40
N LYS A 15 -14.65 -4.33 -1.66
CA LYS A 15 -13.28 -4.12 -2.13
C LYS A 15 -12.62 -3.12 -1.21
N SER A 16 -11.66 -3.58 -0.41
CA SER A 16 -10.48 -2.84 0.01
C SER A 16 -10.75 -1.33 -0.03
N ILE A 17 -11.39 -0.80 1.01
CA ILE A 17 -11.17 0.60 1.31
C ILE A 17 -9.71 0.66 1.76
N ARG A 18 -8.83 0.64 0.75
CA ARG A 18 -7.63 1.44 0.68
C ARG A 18 -6.85 1.33 1.99
N VAL A 19 -6.39 0.11 2.28
CA VAL A 19 -5.71 -0.22 3.54
C VAL A 19 -4.54 0.72 3.85
N LEU A 20 -3.96 1.35 2.83
CA LEU A 20 -2.89 2.34 2.94
C LEU A 20 -3.37 3.81 2.98
N ASP A 21 -4.64 4.14 2.69
CA ASP A 21 -5.14 5.52 2.75
C ASP A 21 -4.78 6.26 4.05
N PRO A 22 -4.86 5.64 5.25
CA PRO A 22 -4.49 6.32 6.49
C PRO A 22 -3.02 6.72 6.60
N ILE A 23 -2.13 6.07 5.84
CA ILE A 23 -0.73 6.49 5.73
C ILE A 23 -0.51 7.41 4.51
N LEU A 24 -1.16 7.14 3.37
CA LEU A 24 -1.07 7.97 2.16
C LEU A 24 -1.59 9.39 2.39
N CYS A 25 -2.62 9.57 3.23
CA CYS A 25 -3.11 10.90 3.59
C CYS A 25 -2.08 11.73 4.37
N LYS A 26 -1.13 11.09 5.06
CA LYS A 26 -0.02 11.76 5.72
C LYS A 26 1.11 12.07 4.75
N LEU A 27 1.22 11.31 3.65
CA LEU A 27 2.20 11.51 2.60
C LEU A 27 1.81 12.65 1.63
N ILE A 28 0.54 13.08 1.58
CA ILE A 28 0.06 14.10 0.62
C ILE A 28 0.72 15.49 0.74
N VAL A 29 1.45 15.75 1.83
CA VAL A 29 2.06 17.07 2.13
C VAL A 29 3.45 17.20 1.52
N PHE A 30 3.77 16.47 0.45
CA PHE A 30 5.06 16.57 -0.23
C PHE A 30 5.11 17.75 -1.21
N ASP A 31 6.31 18.29 -1.43
CA ASP A 31 6.52 19.45 -2.32
C ASP A 31 6.82 19.05 -3.77
N ASN A 32 7.50 17.91 -3.95
CA ASN A 32 7.90 17.37 -5.25
C ASN A 32 8.13 15.84 -5.17
N SER A 33 8.44 15.21 -6.31
CA SER A 33 8.66 13.76 -6.41
C SER A 33 9.79 13.25 -5.50
N GLU A 34 10.88 14.00 -5.39
CA GLU A 34 12.01 13.61 -4.54
C GLU A 34 11.62 13.62 -3.05
N HIS A 35 10.83 14.61 -2.62
CA HIS A 35 10.30 14.65 -1.25
C HIS A 35 9.35 13.46 -1.01
N PHE A 36 8.49 13.10 -1.98
CA PHE A 36 7.64 11.91 -1.85
C PHE A 36 8.46 10.62 -1.68
N GLU A 37 9.48 10.42 -2.53
CA GLU A 37 10.38 9.26 -2.45
C GLU A 37 11.08 9.17 -1.08
N GLN A 38 11.60 10.29 -0.57
CA GLN A 38 12.21 10.36 0.76
C GLN A 38 11.24 10.01 1.89
N MET A 39 9.98 10.43 1.78
CA MET A 39 8.96 10.09 2.77
C MET A 39 8.61 8.60 2.71
N VAL A 40 8.48 8.01 1.51
CA VAL A 40 8.24 6.59 1.33
C VAL A 40 9.42 5.75 1.84
N ASP A 41 10.65 6.18 1.57
CA ASP A 41 11.86 5.55 2.10
C ASP A 41 11.89 5.59 3.63
N SER A 42 11.49 6.70 4.23
CA SER A 42 11.38 6.82 5.69
C SER A 42 10.32 5.88 6.27
N VAL A 43 9.25 5.61 5.53
CA VAL A 43 8.25 4.59 5.91
C VAL A 43 8.87 3.20 5.82
N PHE A 44 9.59 2.88 4.74
CA PHE A 44 10.27 1.60 4.57
C PHE A 44 11.24 1.31 5.71
N ASP A 45 12.10 2.27 6.05
CA ASP A 45 13.09 2.13 7.13
C ASP A 45 12.45 1.81 8.48
N ARG A 46 11.24 2.32 8.70
CA ARG A 46 10.48 2.06 9.93
C ARG A 46 9.76 0.70 9.91
N LEU A 47 9.48 0.16 8.73
CA LEU A 47 8.88 -1.17 8.56
C LEU A 47 9.92 -2.29 8.57
N ASP A 48 11.16 -2.03 8.11
CA ASP A 48 12.26 -3.00 8.04
C ASP A 48 12.91 -3.23 9.42
N ILE A 49 12.12 -3.75 10.35
CA ILE A 49 12.52 -3.97 11.75
C ILE A 49 13.71 -4.92 11.84
N LEU A 50 13.82 -5.88 10.91
CA LEU A 50 14.91 -6.85 10.88
C LEU A 50 16.16 -6.34 10.15
N GLY A 51 16.10 -5.17 9.49
CA GLY A 51 17.21 -4.61 8.72
C GLY A 51 17.61 -5.49 7.53
N ALA A 52 16.65 -6.21 6.95
CA ALA A 52 16.87 -7.15 5.85
C ALA A 52 16.92 -6.44 4.47
N ASN A 53 16.73 -5.12 4.45
CA ASN A 53 16.58 -4.29 3.25
C ASN A 53 15.47 -4.82 2.30
N SER A 54 14.48 -5.49 2.88
CA SER A 54 13.32 -6.06 2.19
C SER A 54 12.24 -6.37 3.24
N LEU A 55 10.97 -6.31 2.86
CA LEU A 55 9.83 -6.47 3.76
C LEU A 55 9.07 -7.77 3.47
N SER A 56 8.88 -8.59 4.49
CA SER A 56 7.91 -9.67 4.47
C SER A 56 6.49 -9.18 4.79
N PHE A 57 5.49 -10.02 4.51
CA PHE A 57 4.11 -9.74 4.91
C PHE A 57 3.97 -9.44 6.42
N SER A 58 4.68 -10.16 7.29
CA SER A 58 4.59 -9.97 8.74
C SER A 58 5.19 -8.64 9.20
N GLU A 59 6.29 -8.20 8.57
CA GLU A 59 6.91 -6.89 8.82
C GLU A 59 5.98 -5.76 8.38
N LEU A 60 5.38 -5.87 7.20
CA LEU A 60 4.37 -4.93 6.72
C LEU A 60 3.15 -4.87 7.64
N GLN A 61 2.57 -6.02 7.98
CA GLN A 61 1.37 -6.09 8.82
C GLN A 61 1.63 -5.50 10.22
N THR A 62 2.74 -5.89 10.85
CA THR A 62 3.08 -5.43 12.20
C THR A 62 3.50 -3.97 12.19
N GLY A 63 4.33 -3.58 11.22
CA GLY A 63 4.87 -2.24 11.11
C GLY A 63 3.78 -1.21 10.78
N LEU A 64 2.91 -1.47 9.81
CA LEU A 64 1.81 -0.55 9.46
C LEU A 64 0.84 -0.33 10.64
N LYS A 65 0.55 -1.40 11.40
CA LYS A 65 -0.26 -1.28 12.62
C LYS A 65 0.40 -0.37 13.68
N ALA A 66 1.74 -0.34 13.74
CA ALA A 66 2.50 0.48 14.68
C ALA A 66 2.59 1.98 14.30
N PHE A 67 2.11 2.39 13.13
CA PHE A 67 2.04 3.81 12.74
C PHE A 67 0.91 4.60 13.44
N HIS A 68 0.05 3.92 14.21
CA HIS A 68 -1.05 4.53 14.99
C HIS A 68 -1.85 5.55 14.15
N THR A 69 -2.23 5.17 12.94
CA THR A 69 -3.10 5.96 12.06
C THR A 69 -4.55 5.92 12.56
N ASP A 70 -5.36 6.87 12.10
CA ASP A 70 -6.80 6.87 12.30
C ASP A 70 -7.51 6.95 10.93
N PRO A 71 -8.17 5.87 10.47
CA PRO A 71 -8.33 4.58 11.14
C PRO A 71 -7.01 3.78 11.20
N MET A 72 -6.92 2.85 12.16
CA MET A 72 -5.77 1.94 12.30
C MET A 72 -5.66 1.04 11.07
N ILE A 73 -4.46 0.95 10.50
CA ILE A 73 -4.19 0.05 9.37
C ILE A 73 -4.16 -1.40 9.88
N VAL A 74 -5.02 -2.23 9.30
CA VAL A 74 -5.06 -3.68 9.51
C VAL A 74 -4.88 -4.35 8.16
N LEU A 75 -3.65 -4.81 7.90
CA LEU A 75 -3.32 -5.47 6.63
C LEU A 75 -3.68 -6.96 6.68
N GLY A 76 -4.66 -7.37 5.89
CA GLY A 76 -4.96 -8.78 5.62
C GLY A 76 -4.06 -9.36 4.51
N PHE A 77 -4.09 -10.68 4.35
CA PHE A 77 -3.33 -11.33 3.28
C PHE A 77 -3.90 -10.99 1.90
N ASP A 78 -5.23 -10.91 1.75
CA ASP A 78 -5.88 -10.48 0.52
C ASP A 78 -5.49 -9.03 0.16
N ASP A 79 -5.35 -8.15 1.16
CA ASP A 79 -4.87 -6.78 0.96
C ASP A 79 -3.41 -6.77 0.50
N PHE A 80 -2.55 -7.59 1.11
CA PHE A 80 -1.16 -7.75 0.70
C PHE A 80 -1.07 -8.19 -0.76
N GLN A 81 -1.76 -9.27 -1.13
CA GLN A 81 -1.81 -9.75 -2.52
C GLN A 81 -2.34 -8.67 -3.48
N TYR A 82 -3.31 -7.88 -3.04
CA TYR A 82 -3.86 -6.79 -3.83
C TYR A 82 -2.86 -5.67 -4.08
N ILE A 83 -2.17 -5.18 -3.03
CA ILE A 83 -1.21 -4.07 -3.17
C ILE A 83 0.09 -4.51 -3.86
N THR A 84 0.46 -5.80 -3.78
CA THR A 84 1.65 -6.33 -4.45
C THR A 84 1.36 -6.88 -5.85
N ARG A 85 0.14 -6.73 -6.39
CA ARG A 85 -0.28 -7.39 -7.64
C ARG A 85 0.55 -7.02 -8.88
N HIS A 86 1.15 -5.84 -8.89
CA HIS A 86 1.90 -5.30 -10.02
C HIS A 86 3.40 -5.53 -9.91
N VAL A 87 3.90 -5.89 -8.72
CA VAL A 87 5.30 -6.25 -8.52
C VAL A 87 5.49 -7.76 -8.59
N GLN A 88 6.60 -8.18 -9.19
CA GLN A 88 6.98 -9.58 -9.17
C GLN A 88 7.76 -9.89 -7.88
N LEU A 89 7.09 -10.46 -6.89
CA LEU A 89 7.78 -10.91 -5.68
C LEU A 89 8.74 -12.06 -6.01
N GLY A 90 9.91 -12.05 -5.36
CA GLY A 90 10.89 -13.13 -5.48
C GLY A 90 10.44 -14.43 -4.80
N GLN A 91 11.29 -15.45 -4.80
CA GLN A 91 10.99 -16.76 -4.19
C GLN A 91 10.63 -16.69 -2.69
N GLU A 92 11.07 -15.65 -2.00
CA GLU A 92 10.82 -15.46 -0.56
C GLU A 92 9.58 -14.59 -0.27
N GLU A 93 8.84 -14.17 -1.31
CA GLU A 93 7.67 -13.28 -1.19
C GLU A 93 7.95 -11.98 -0.41
N ARG A 94 9.19 -11.48 -0.53
CA ARG A 94 9.64 -10.23 0.09
C ARG A 94 9.59 -9.09 -0.91
N ILE A 95 9.29 -7.89 -0.40
CA ILE A 95 9.23 -6.64 -1.15
C ILE A 95 10.56 -5.91 -0.96
N SER A 96 11.29 -5.65 -2.04
CA SER A 96 12.47 -4.78 -2.00
C SER A 96 12.08 -3.32 -1.79
N ARG A 97 13.06 -2.47 -1.47
CA ARG A 97 12.84 -1.02 -1.36
C ARG A 97 12.27 -0.40 -2.65
N GLU A 98 12.82 -0.79 -3.79
CA GLU A 98 12.35 -0.35 -5.11
C GLU A 98 10.89 -0.76 -5.36
N GLN A 99 10.57 -2.03 -5.08
CA GLN A 99 9.19 -2.53 -5.19
C GLN A 99 8.25 -1.82 -4.22
N PHE A 100 8.71 -1.49 -3.01
CA PHE A 100 7.91 -0.76 -2.05
C PHE A 100 7.56 0.65 -2.54
N LEU A 101 8.52 1.33 -3.18
CA LEU A 101 8.29 2.63 -3.79
C LEU A 101 7.27 2.53 -4.93
N GLU A 102 7.40 1.54 -5.82
CA GLU A 102 6.43 1.30 -6.91
C GLU A 102 5.01 1.08 -6.35
N ILE A 103 4.88 0.25 -5.31
CA ILE A 103 3.60 -0.01 -4.65
C ILE A 103 3.00 1.27 -4.09
N PHE A 104 3.80 2.07 -3.37
CA PHE A 104 3.32 3.32 -2.77
C PHE A 104 2.97 4.38 -3.82
N GLN A 105 3.68 4.42 -4.95
CA GLN A 105 3.36 5.31 -6.06
C GLN A 105 2.01 4.96 -6.68
N GLU A 106 1.75 3.69 -7.03
CA GLU A 106 0.46 3.28 -7.59
C GLU A 106 -0.69 3.58 -6.60
N GLU A 107 -0.53 3.19 -5.34
CA GLU A 107 -1.57 3.41 -4.34
C GLU A 107 -1.80 4.90 -4.06
N PHE A 108 -0.75 5.73 -4.12
CA PHE A 108 -0.87 7.18 -4.00
C PHE A 108 -1.59 7.83 -5.21
N GLU A 109 -1.31 7.39 -6.44
CA GLU A 109 -2.02 7.84 -7.63
C GLU A 109 -3.51 7.50 -7.54
N LEU A 110 -3.82 6.27 -7.14
CA LEU A 110 -5.19 5.83 -6.92
C LEU A 110 -5.86 6.63 -5.80
N TYR A 111 -5.16 6.93 -4.71
CA TYR A 111 -5.66 7.79 -3.63
C TYR A 111 -5.98 9.21 -4.13
N SER A 112 -5.04 9.82 -4.84
CA SER A 112 -5.15 11.19 -5.33
C SER A 112 -6.29 11.33 -6.35
N ALA A 113 -6.40 10.40 -7.29
CA ALA A 113 -7.50 10.38 -8.27
C ALA A 113 -8.87 10.32 -7.59
N ARG A 114 -8.99 9.59 -6.47
CA ARG A 114 -10.23 9.52 -5.68
C ARG A 114 -10.51 10.83 -4.96
N LYS A 115 -9.48 11.49 -4.41
CA LYS A 115 -9.62 12.80 -3.75
C LYS A 115 -9.95 13.95 -4.68
N LEU A 116 -9.55 13.87 -5.95
CA LEU A 116 -9.92 14.86 -6.98
C LEU A 116 -11.34 14.65 -7.54
N ALA A 117 -11.91 13.45 -7.37
CA ALA A 117 -13.26 13.12 -7.84
C ALA A 117 -14.35 13.29 -6.76
N GLU A 118 -13.95 13.55 -5.50
CA GLU A 118 -14.81 13.95 -4.38
C GLU A 118 -15.22 15.43 -4.50
#